data_AF-A0A5C0DZY2-F1
#
_entry.id   AF-A0A5C0DZY2-F1
#
_cell.length_a   1.000
_cell.length_b   1.000
_cell.length_c   1.000
_cell.angle_alpha   90.00
_cell.angle_beta   90.00
_cell.angle_gamma   90.00
#
_symmetry.space_group_name_H-M   'P 1'
#
loop_
_entity.id
_entity.type
_entity.pdbx_description
1 polymer ?
#
loop_
_entity_poly.entity_id
_entity_poly.type
_entity_poly.pdbx_seq_one_letter_code
_entity_poly.pdbx_strand_id
1 'polypeptide(L)'
;MSKDILLVTSGMNQMLKGPLVVKQPEIGGLIREFRLLTGLTQEQFAAYLGVTYGTVNRWENERSQPSPMAMDKIEQKLGEWGEQGQELLQKYLAV
;
A
#
# COMPACT_ATOMS: atom_id res chain seq x y z
N MET A 1 2.66 -26.93 -19.82
CA MET A 1 3.05 -25.69 -20.51
C MET A 1 1.93 -24.68 -20.38
N SER A 2 1.93 -23.88 -19.32
CA SER A 2 1.05 -22.71 -19.21
C SER A 2 1.71 -21.64 -18.34
N LYS A 3 2.25 -20.61 -19.00
CA LYS A 3 2.15 -19.18 -18.64
C LYS A 3 2.87 -18.59 -17.43
N ASP A 4 3.63 -19.33 -16.62
CA ASP A 4 4.53 -18.72 -15.60
C ASP A 4 5.59 -17.73 -16.17
N ILE A 5 5.64 -17.57 -17.50
CA ILE A 5 6.74 -17.00 -18.29
C ILE A 5 6.39 -15.74 -19.12
N LEU A 6 5.13 -15.26 -19.16
CA LEU A 6 4.93 -13.81 -19.39
C LEU A 6 5.17 -13.16 -18.03
N LEU A 7 6.46 -12.94 -17.74
CA LEU A 7 7.02 -12.34 -16.56
C LEU A 7 6.10 -11.27 -15.91
N VAL A 8 6.42 -10.92 -14.69
CA VAL A 8 6.84 -9.57 -14.23
C VAL A 8 7.39 -8.60 -15.35
N THR A 9 7.03 -8.72 -16.63
CA THR A 9 7.90 -8.63 -17.84
C THR A 9 8.25 -7.24 -18.25
N SER A 10 7.41 -6.30 -17.89
CA SER A 10 7.69 -4.90 -18.09
C SER A 10 7.90 -4.22 -16.75
N GLY A 11 8.26 -4.94 -15.67
CA GLY A 11 8.03 -4.53 -14.28
C GLY A 11 6.59 -3.99 -14.12
N MET A 12 6.19 -3.09 -13.25
CA MET A 12 6.97 -2.11 -12.55
C MET A 12 8.04 -1.33 -13.34
N ASN A 13 8.44 -1.57 -14.61
CA ASN A 13 9.47 -0.75 -15.31
C ASN A 13 8.98 0.70 -15.52
N GLN A 14 7.80 1.02 -14.99
CA GLN A 14 7.25 2.34 -14.87
C GLN A 14 6.72 2.69 -13.47
N MET A 15 6.89 1.87 -12.39
CA MET A 15 6.31 1.94 -11.02
C MET A 15 5.64 3.28 -10.74
N LEU A 16 4.44 3.48 -11.29
CA LEU A 16 3.82 4.79 -11.46
C LEU A 16 4.73 5.84 -12.16
N LYS A 17 4.30 6.45 -13.27
CA LYS A 17 5.01 7.64 -13.83
C LYS A 17 4.93 8.88 -12.90
N GLY A 18 4.52 8.72 -11.64
CA GLY A 18 4.26 9.75 -10.64
C GLY A 18 3.88 9.10 -9.29
N PRO A 19 3.71 9.85 -8.20
CA PRO A 19 3.45 9.29 -6.87
C PRO A 19 2.12 8.51 -6.79
N LEU A 20 2.00 7.58 -5.84
CA LEU A 20 0.72 6.94 -5.49
C LEU A 20 -0.32 8.00 -5.10
N VAL A 21 -1.35 8.18 -5.93
CA VAL A 21 -2.44 9.14 -5.69
C VAL A 21 -3.73 8.41 -5.34
N VAL A 22 -3.80 7.88 -4.12
CA VAL A 22 -5.06 7.40 -3.53
C VAL A 22 -5.44 8.35 -2.39
N LYS A 23 -6.66 8.86 -2.40
CA LYS A 23 -7.16 9.82 -1.40
C LYS A 23 -8.06 9.14 -0.38
N GLN A 24 -8.42 9.86 0.67
CA GLN A 24 -9.48 9.41 1.56
C GLN A 24 -10.84 9.46 0.85
N PRO A 25 -11.75 8.51 1.14
CA PRO A 25 -11.62 7.44 2.14
C PRO A 25 -10.81 6.20 1.69
N GLU A 26 -10.52 6.06 0.39
CA GLU A 26 -9.98 4.84 -0.21
C GLU A 26 -8.62 4.43 0.37
N ILE A 27 -7.75 5.41 0.63
CA ILE A 27 -6.42 5.17 1.21
C ILE A 27 -6.50 4.57 2.61
N GLY A 28 -7.51 4.95 3.40
CA GLY A 28 -7.75 4.34 4.71
C GLY A 28 -8.07 2.85 4.60
N GLY A 29 -8.88 2.49 3.60
CA GLY A 29 -9.17 1.10 3.24
C GLY A 29 -7.91 0.33 2.82
N LEU A 30 -7.13 0.89 1.89
CA LEU A 30 -5.89 0.28 1.41
C LEU A 30 -4.92 -0.02 2.56
N ILE A 31 -4.70 0.97 3.43
CA ILE A 31 -3.80 0.85 4.59
C ILE A 31 -4.29 -0.25 5.53
N ARG A 32 -5.60 -0.29 5.82
CA ARG A 32 -6.21 -1.29 6.68
C ARG A 32 -6.07 -2.70 6.09
N GLU A 33 -6.39 -2.87 4.82
CA GLU A 33 -6.28 -4.17 4.14
C GLU A 33 -4.83 -4.63 4.09
N PHE A 34 -3.88 -3.74 3.77
CA PHE A 34 -2.47 -4.08 3.77
C PHE A 34 -2.00 -4.52 5.16
N ARG A 35 -2.39 -3.79 6.21
CA ARG A 35 -2.10 -4.20 7.59
C ARG A 35 -2.66 -5.60 7.90
N LEU A 36 -3.90 -5.87 7.51
CA LEU A 36 -4.52 -7.18 7.74
C LEU A 36 -3.80 -8.30 6.96
N LEU A 37 -3.32 -8.04 5.73
CA LEU A 37 -2.50 -8.99 4.98
C LEU A 37 -1.20 -9.34 5.71
N THR A 38 -0.58 -8.37 6.40
CA THR A 38 0.62 -8.63 7.21
C THR A 38 0.35 -9.31 8.55
N GLY A 39 -0.92 -9.40 8.98
CA GLY A 39 -1.30 -9.92 10.29
C GLY A 39 -0.92 -9.03 11.48
N LEU A 40 -0.53 -7.78 11.23
CA LEU A 40 -0.05 -6.86 12.26
C LEU A 40 -1.17 -6.08 12.96
N THR A 41 -0.97 -5.76 14.24
CA THR A 41 -1.80 -4.74 14.92
C THR A 41 -1.52 -3.34 14.35
N GLN A 42 -2.37 -2.36 14.65
CA GLN A 42 -2.16 -0.99 14.19
C GLN A 42 -0.82 -0.42 14.74
N GLU A 43 -0.46 -0.73 15.98
CA GLU A 43 0.80 -0.31 16.60
C GLU A 43 2.01 -0.94 15.90
N GLN A 44 1.95 -2.26 15.64
CA GLN A 44 3.03 -2.97 14.96
C GLN A 44 3.18 -2.48 13.52
N PHE A 45 2.07 -2.25 12.83
CA PHE A 45 2.07 -1.74 11.46
C PHE A 45 2.56 -0.28 11.40
N ALA A 46 2.21 0.54 12.39
CA ALA A 46 2.77 1.88 12.51
C ALA A 46 4.29 1.84 12.69
N ALA A 47 4.81 0.98 13.57
CA ALA A 47 6.24 0.78 13.74
C ALA A 47 6.91 0.29 12.44
N TYR A 48 6.25 -0.62 11.72
CA TYR A 48 6.71 -1.12 10.41
C TYR A 48 6.82 -0.02 9.34
N LEU A 49 5.90 0.95 9.36
CA LEU A 49 5.93 2.14 8.48
C LEU A 49 6.81 3.28 9.02
N GLY A 50 7.33 3.19 10.25
CA GLY A 50 8.10 4.25 10.90
C GLY A 50 7.27 5.46 11.33
N VAL A 51 5.99 5.26 11.63
CA VAL A 51 5.05 6.29 12.12
C VAL A 51 4.44 5.89 13.47
N THR A 52 3.62 6.77 14.04
CA THR A 52 2.94 6.47 15.31
C THR A 52 1.63 5.71 15.10
N TYR A 53 1.19 4.97 16.12
CA TYR A 53 -0.14 4.35 16.16
C TYR A 53 -1.25 5.35 15.79
N GLY A 54 -1.23 6.55 16.41
CA GLY A 54 -2.25 7.56 16.18
C GLY A 54 -2.33 8.03 14.73
N THR A 55 -1.20 7.97 14.01
CA THR A 55 -1.14 8.26 12.56
C THR A 55 -1.90 7.21 11.77
N VAL A 56 -1.58 5.92 11.94
CA VAL A 56 -2.28 4.81 11.26
C VAL A 56 -3.76 4.80 11.61
N ASN A 57 -4.10 4.97 12.90
CA ASN A 57 -5.48 5.01 13.35
C ASN A 57 -6.28 6.14 12.67
N ARG A 58 -5.70 7.33 12.50
CA ARG A 58 -6.37 8.42 11.79
C ARG A 58 -6.51 8.14 10.30
N TRP A 59 -5.54 7.48 9.67
CA TRP A 59 -5.64 7.09 8.26
C TRP A 59 -6.74 6.04 8.04
N GLU A 60 -6.76 4.97 8.83
CA GLU A 60 -7.75 3.89 8.69
C GLU A 60 -9.19 4.32 9.04
N ASN A 61 -9.35 5.41 9.80
CA ASN A 61 -10.66 5.98 10.17
C ASN A 61 -10.97 7.29 9.41
N GLU A 62 -10.34 7.52 8.26
CA GLU A 62 -10.67 8.62 7.34
C GLU A 62 -10.46 10.03 7.93
N ARG A 63 -9.70 10.15 9.02
CA ARG A 63 -9.51 11.42 9.75
C ARG A 63 -8.38 12.28 9.19
N SER A 64 -7.50 11.73 8.38
CA SER A 64 -6.39 12.47 7.74
C SER A 64 -5.82 11.70 6.56
N GLN A 65 -5.15 12.40 5.64
CA GLN A 65 -4.40 11.81 4.53
C GLN A 65 -2.95 11.52 4.95
N PRO A 66 -2.32 10.42 4.48
CA PRO A 66 -0.87 10.27 4.57
C PRO A 66 -0.10 11.39 3.85
N SER A 67 1.05 11.78 4.38
CA SER A 67 1.94 12.72 3.67
C SER A 67 2.52 12.05 2.41
N PRO A 68 3.05 12.82 1.45
CA PRO A 68 3.73 12.23 0.29
C PRO A 68 4.81 11.22 0.67
N MET A 69 5.66 11.56 1.65
CA MET A 69 6.70 10.64 2.14
C MET A 69 6.13 9.35 2.75
N ALA A 70 4.98 9.43 3.41
CA ALA A 70 4.29 8.24 3.93
C ALA A 70 3.68 7.40 2.80
N MET A 71 3.15 8.04 1.75
CA MET A 71 2.66 7.35 0.55
C MET A 71 3.78 6.57 -0.15
N ASP A 72 4.93 7.20 -0.35
CA ASP A 72 6.11 6.54 -0.93
C ASP A 72 6.53 5.33 -0.10
N LYS A 73 6.47 5.44 1.22
CA LYS A 73 6.81 4.34 2.13
C LYS A 73 5.81 3.19 2.04
N ILE A 74 4.52 3.49 1.98
CA ILE A 74 3.46 2.49 1.83
C ILE A 74 3.62 1.76 0.50
N GLU A 75 3.86 2.48 -0.59
CA GLU A 75 4.09 1.91 -1.91
C GLU A 75 5.33 1.01 -1.92
N GLN A 76 6.44 1.46 -1.34
CA GLN A 76 7.65 0.64 -1.19
C GLN A 76 7.34 -0.67 -0.46
N LYS A 77 6.63 -0.60 0.68
CA LYS A 77 6.30 -1.78 1.50
C LYS A 77 5.35 -2.74 0.79
N LEU A 78 4.39 -2.24 0.01
CA LEU A 78 3.54 -3.08 -0.83
C LEU A 78 4.34 -3.80 -1.91
N GLY A 79 5.31 -3.13 -2.53
CA GLY A 79 6.23 -3.75 -3.48
C GLY A 79 7.08 -4.86 -2.85
N GLU A 80 7.58 -4.65 -1.62
CA GLU A 80 8.31 -5.66 -0.84
C GLU A 80 7.45 -6.88 -0.47
N TRP A 81 6.13 -6.71 -0.36
CA TRP A 81 5.17 -7.79 -0.06
C TRP A 81 4.87 -8.70 -1.26
N GLY A 82 5.40 -8.38 -2.44
CA GLY A 82 5.27 -9.21 -3.64
C GLY A 82 3.89 -9.12 -4.30
N GLU A 83 3.48 -10.21 -4.95
CA GLU A 83 2.29 -10.27 -5.81
C GLU A 83 1.02 -9.79 -5.10
N GLN A 84 0.78 -10.24 -3.87
CA GLN A 84 -0.40 -9.85 -3.09
C GLN A 84 -0.45 -8.34 -2.79
N GLY A 85 0.71 -7.72 -2.55
CA GLY A 85 0.79 -6.27 -2.33
C GLY A 85 0.50 -5.49 -3.62
N GLN A 86 0.94 -6.01 -4.76
CA GLN A 86 0.67 -5.41 -6.06
C GLN A 86 -0.81 -5.55 -6.46
N GLU A 87 -1.43 -6.71 -6.23
CA GLU A 87 -2.87 -6.92 -6.44
C GLU A 87 -3.70 -5.95 -5.61
N LEU A 88 -3.33 -5.77 -4.34
CA LEU A 88 -3.99 -4.81 -3.45
C LEU A 88 -3.87 -3.39 -4.01
N LEU A 89 -2.68 -2.99 -4.49
CA LEU A 89 -2.49 -1.68 -5.09
C LEU A 89 -3.38 -1.45 -6.31
N GLN A 90 -3.48 -2.45 -7.20
CA GLN A 90 -4.33 -2.39 -8.39
C GLN A 90 -5.82 -2.23 -8.03
N LYS A 91 -6.30 -2.96 -7.02
CA LYS A 91 -7.68 -2.86 -6.53
C LYS A 91 -8.06 -1.43 -6.16
N TYR A 92 -7.14 -0.67 -5.55
CA TYR A 92 -7.42 0.69 -5.06
C TYR A 92 -7.10 1.80 -6.06
N LEU A 93 -6.33 1.51 -7.12
CA LEU A 93 -6.08 2.45 -8.22
C LEU A 93 -7.16 2.40 -9.31
N ALA A 94 -7.93 1.31 -9.39
CA ALA A 94 -9.01 1.14 -10.36
C ALA A 94 -10.34 1.81 -9.94
N VAL A 95 -10.33 2.61 -8.88
CA VAL A 95 -11.50 3.27 -8.27
C VAL A 95 -11.70 4.67 -8.84
#